data_AF-A0A504YEB5-F1
#
_entry.id   AF-A0A504YEB5-F1
#
_cell.length_a   1.000
_cell.length_b   1.000
_cell.length_c   1.000
_cell.angle_alpha   90.00
_cell.angle_beta   90.00
_cell.angle_gamma   90.00
#
_symmetry.space_group_name_H-M   'P 1'
#
loop_
_entity.id
_entity.type
_entity.pdbx_description
1 polymer ?
#
loop_
_entity_poly.entity_id
_entity_poly.type
_entity_poly.pdbx_seq_one_letter_code
_entity_poly.pdbx_strand_id
1 'polypeptide(L)'
;MSEVVVHNSGPGPPLSPNKPSVTGGARMSHRDSEVRKEKKIGHRRVTEEGTVTYKKKPTSEIQRALQLGIHHHIGSVQQKPLRDVLFRDFQTIETVQFPASGTKTTPAHSLSDFRFRTYAPIAFRNFRNRYKLDITDFLNSLCNYELRELSNPGASGSIFYITQDDEFIIKTVQHREGEFLRALLPHYFMNLMQHPCTLLPKYHGFYCYQASHSMRFLLECF
;
A
#
# COMPACT_ATOMS: atom_id res chain seq x y z
N MET A 1 77.00 14.80 11.31
CA MET A 1 76.58 16.17 10.97
C MET A 1 75.22 16.33 11.64
N SER A 2 75.11 16.85 12.88
CA SER A 2 75.35 18.25 13.31
C SER A 2 74.27 19.18 12.69
N GLU A 3 73.48 20.00 13.39
CA GLU A 3 73.31 20.34 14.84
C GLU A 3 71.78 20.41 15.18
N VAL A 4 71.24 20.39 16.42
CA VAL A 4 71.69 20.69 17.81
C VAL A 4 71.63 22.18 18.22
N VAL A 5 70.47 22.64 18.70
CA VAL A 5 70.31 23.88 19.50
C VAL A 5 69.48 23.58 20.76
N VAL A 6 69.83 24.22 21.89
CA VAL A 6 69.58 23.76 23.26
C VAL A 6 69.30 24.94 24.22
N HIS A 7 68.47 24.71 25.26
CA HIS A 7 68.25 25.55 26.48
C HIS A 7 67.48 26.89 26.32
N ASN A 8 66.84 27.50 27.33
CA ASN A 8 66.62 27.24 28.79
C ASN A 8 65.22 27.86 29.16
N SER A 9 64.30 27.35 30.00
CA SER A 9 64.28 26.83 31.39
C SER A 9 63.93 27.86 32.49
N GLY A 10 62.89 27.57 33.30
CA GLY A 10 62.61 28.19 34.63
C GLY A 10 61.21 28.82 34.78
N PRO A 11 60.61 28.90 36.00
CA PRO A 11 60.79 28.02 37.17
C PRO A 11 59.48 27.62 37.93
N GLY A 12 59.49 26.46 38.60
CA GLY A 12 58.89 26.31 39.94
C GLY A 12 57.42 25.84 40.10
N PRO A 13 57.11 24.92 41.05
CA PRO A 13 55.76 24.45 41.40
C PRO A 13 55.21 25.08 42.72
N PRO A 14 54.01 24.67 43.22
CA PRO A 14 53.96 23.55 44.18
C PRO A 14 52.73 22.62 44.06
N LEU A 15 52.69 21.57 44.90
CA LEU A 15 51.74 20.44 44.90
C LEU A 15 50.71 20.49 46.05
N SER A 16 49.48 20.02 45.77
CA SER A 16 48.56 19.31 46.72
C SER A 16 47.97 20.14 47.91
N PRO A 17 46.99 19.65 48.73
CA PRO A 17 46.43 18.29 48.85
C PRO A 17 44.90 18.09 49.10
N ASN A 18 44.50 16.80 49.17
CA ASN A 18 43.43 16.17 49.99
C ASN A 18 41.91 16.22 49.65
N LYS A 19 41.29 15.02 49.84
CA LYS A 19 39.85 14.73 50.03
C LYS A 19 39.48 14.83 51.53
N PRO A 20 38.20 15.05 51.91
CA PRO A 20 37.34 13.94 52.43
C PRO A 20 35.84 14.11 52.04
N SER A 21 35.01 13.11 51.71
CA SER A 21 34.40 11.97 52.44
C SER A 21 32.90 12.16 52.81
N VAL A 22 32.05 11.27 52.28
CA VAL A 22 30.81 10.69 52.88
C VAL A 22 29.62 11.58 53.26
N THR A 23 28.51 11.37 52.55
CA THR A 23 27.10 11.08 52.99
C THR A 23 26.23 11.28 51.72
N GLY A 24 25.16 10.57 51.40
CA GLY A 24 24.19 9.81 52.19
C GLY A 24 22.82 10.23 51.65
N GLY A 25 22.14 9.40 50.84
CA GLY A 25 20.88 9.81 50.21
C GLY A 25 20.40 8.88 49.10
N ALA A 26 19.61 7.87 49.46
CA ALA A 26 18.88 7.07 48.47
C ALA A 26 17.78 7.92 47.81
N ARG A 27 17.79 8.02 46.47
CA ARG A 27 16.61 8.38 45.69
C ARG A 27 16.47 7.41 44.52
N MET A 28 15.47 6.55 44.61
CA MET A 28 14.91 5.87 43.45
C MET A 28 14.30 6.94 42.53
N SER A 29 14.80 7.07 41.31
CA SER A 29 14.14 7.85 40.26
C SER A 29 13.73 6.91 39.13
N HIS A 30 12.43 6.61 39.12
CA HIS A 30 11.59 6.24 37.99
C HIS A 30 12.21 5.47 36.80
N ARG A 31 11.64 4.29 36.56
CA ARG A 31 11.62 3.63 35.25
C ARG A 31 11.24 4.64 34.17
N ASP A 32 12.14 4.92 33.24
CA ASP A 32 11.73 5.35 31.90
C ASP A 32 11.07 4.15 31.21
N SER A 33 9.76 4.06 31.37
CA SER A 33 8.92 3.29 30.46
C SER A 33 8.91 4.03 29.12
N GLU A 34 9.90 3.74 28.26
CA GLU A 34 9.84 4.09 26.85
C GLU A 34 8.57 3.48 26.25
N VAL A 35 7.51 4.28 26.16
CA VAL A 35 6.34 3.96 25.34
C VAL A 35 6.86 3.87 23.91
N ARG A 36 6.99 2.64 23.40
CA ARG A 36 7.43 2.34 22.02
C ARG A 36 6.42 2.96 21.04
N LYS A 37 6.66 4.21 20.67
CA LYS A 37 5.81 4.97 19.74
C LYS A 37 5.54 4.14 18.49
N GLU A 38 4.25 3.95 18.18
CA GLU A 38 3.79 3.25 16.97
C GLU A 38 4.61 3.69 15.75
N LYS A 39 5.22 2.74 15.04
CA LYS A 39 5.95 3.04 13.80
C LYS A 39 4.96 3.39 12.68
N LYS A 40 4.64 4.68 12.59
CA LYS A 40 3.71 5.26 11.61
C LYS A 40 4.45 5.70 10.35
N ILE A 41 4.03 5.22 9.19
CA ILE A 41 4.49 5.68 7.87
C ILE A 41 3.26 6.07 7.05
N GLY A 42 3.08 7.36 6.79
CA GLY A 42 1.89 7.89 6.09
C GLY A 42 0.59 7.51 6.81
N HIS A 43 -0.24 6.69 6.15
CA HIS A 43 -1.48 6.13 6.70
C HIS A 43 -1.34 4.73 7.32
N ARG A 44 -0.18 4.06 7.15
CA ARG A 44 0.13 2.73 7.68
C ARG A 44 0.61 2.83 9.13
N ARG A 45 0.18 1.89 9.97
CA ARG A 45 0.60 1.69 11.36
C ARG A 45 0.79 0.20 11.61
N VAL A 46 1.67 -0.15 12.54
CA VAL A 46 1.78 -1.49 13.12
C VAL A 46 1.45 -1.35 14.60
N THR A 47 0.49 -2.13 15.10
CA THR A 47 0.12 -2.14 16.53
C THR A 47 1.16 -2.90 17.36
N GLU A 48 1.08 -2.79 18.69
CA GLU A 48 1.96 -3.54 19.60
C GLU A 48 1.82 -5.07 19.45
N GLU A 49 0.64 -5.53 19.03
CA GLU A 49 0.30 -6.93 18.71
C GLU A 49 0.84 -7.39 17.34
N GLY A 50 1.50 -6.53 16.58
CA GLY A 50 2.00 -6.82 15.22
C GLY A 50 0.96 -6.66 14.11
N THR A 51 -0.31 -6.40 14.42
CA THR A 51 -1.36 -6.17 13.42
C THR A 51 -1.06 -4.91 12.61
N VAL A 52 -1.00 -5.05 11.28
CA VAL A 52 -0.90 -3.89 10.39
C VAL A 52 -2.27 -3.27 10.16
N THR A 53 -2.35 -1.95 10.26
CA THR A 53 -3.55 -1.19 9.89
C THR A 53 -3.21 -0.07 8.92
N TYR A 54 -4.17 0.28 8.08
CA TYR A 54 -4.09 1.43 7.18
C TYR A 54 -5.39 2.22 7.25
N LYS A 55 -5.30 3.54 7.46
CA LYS A 55 -6.47 4.39 7.78
C LYS A 55 -7.37 3.76 8.88
N LYS A 56 -6.76 3.18 9.92
CA LYS A 56 -7.43 2.51 11.06
C LYS A 56 -8.22 1.23 10.73
N LYS A 57 -8.08 0.66 9.52
CA LYS A 57 -8.64 -0.66 9.17
C LYS A 57 -7.54 -1.72 9.10
N PRO A 58 -7.74 -2.95 9.61
CA PRO A 58 -6.77 -4.04 9.45
C PRO A 58 -6.51 -4.36 7.99
N THR A 59 -5.26 -4.59 7.60
CA THR A 59 -4.90 -4.85 6.20
C THR A 59 -5.51 -6.16 5.68
N SER A 60 -5.69 -7.16 6.55
CA SER A 60 -6.43 -8.39 6.25
C SER A 60 -7.93 -8.18 5.94
N GLU A 61 -8.61 -7.24 6.61
CA GLU A 61 -10.01 -6.90 6.29
C GLU A 61 -10.10 -6.23 4.91
N ILE A 62 -9.18 -5.29 4.65
CA ILE A 62 -9.04 -4.59 3.37
C ILE A 62 -8.79 -5.57 2.23
N GLN A 63 -7.88 -6.53 2.44
CA GLN A 63 -7.53 -7.55 1.48
C GLN A 63 -8.73 -8.43 1.12
N ARG A 64 -9.43 -8.99 2.12
CA ARG A 64 -10.63 -9.81 1.89
C ARG A 64 -11.74 -9.03 1.17
N ALA A 65 -11.96 -7.76 1.55
CA ALA A 65 -12.93 -6.90 0.87
C ALA A 65 -12.55 -6.61 -0.59
N LEU A 66 -11.26 -6.48 -0.88
CA LEU A 66 -10.74 -6.30 -2.23
C LEU A 66 -10.92 -7.56 -3.08
N GLN A 67 -10.56 -8.74 -2.57
CA GLN A 67 -10.72 -10.01 -3.27
C GLN A 67 -12.20 -10.29 -3.60
N LEU A 68 -13.10 -10.05 -2.63
CA LEU A 68 -14.55 -10.18 -2.83
C LEU A 68 -15.10 -9.19 -3.87
N GLY A 69 -14.67 -7.92 -3.79
CA GLY A 69 -15.10 -6.87 -4.72
C GLY A 69 -14.61 -7.09 -6.15
N ILE A 70 -13.35 -7.54 -6.33
CA ILE A 70 -12.78 -7.91 -7.62
C ILE A 70 -13.55 -9.10 -8.20
N HIS A 71 -13.73 -10.19 -7.45
CA HIS A 71 -14.40 -11.39 -7.93
C HIS A 71 -15.82 -11.09 -8.45
N HIS A 72 -16.62 -10.37 -7.67
CA HIS A 72 -17.95 -9.92 -8.08
C HIS A 72 -17.90 -9.01 -9.32
N HIS A 73 -16.98 -8.03 -9.37
CA HIS A 73 -16.84 -7.15 -10.54
C HIS A 73 -16.49 -7.95 -11.80
N ILE A 74 -15.58 -8.93 -11.72
CA ILE A 74 -15.20 -9.74 -12.88
C ILE A 74 -16.40 -10.55 -13.37
N GLY A 75 -17.11 -11.26 -12.49
CA GLY A 75 -18.34 -11.97 -12.86
C GLY A 75 -19.36 -11.08 -13.56
N SER A 76 -19.62 -9.89 -13.00
CA SER A 76 -20.57 -8.92 -13.57
C SER A 76 -20.12 -8.34 -14.92
N VAL A 77 -18.82 -8.09 -15.14
CA VAL A 77 -18.32 -7.50 -16.40
C VAL A 77 -18.19 -8.52 -17.53
N GLN A 78 -18.11 -9.83 -17.22
CA GLN A 78 -18.15 -10.88 -18.25
C GLN A 78 -19.56 -11.11 -18.81
N GLN A 79 -20.62 -10.84 -18.03
CA GLN A 79 -22.01 -10.93 -18.50
C GLN A 79 -22.40 -9.81 -19.49
N LYS A 80 -21.62 -8.72 -19.58
CA LYS A 80 -21.88 -7.61 -20.50
C LYS A 80 -21.37 -7.98 -21.90
N PRO A 81 -22.10 -7.65 -22.99
CA PRO A 81 -21.65 -7.95 -24.35
C PRO A 81 -20.27 -7.34 -24.64
N LEU A 82 -19.48 -8.02 -25.48
CA LEU A 82 -18.23 -7.47 -26.01
C LEU A 82 -18.56 -6.32 -26.97
N ARG A 83 -17.80 -5.22 -26.85
CA ARG A 83 -17.89 -4.02 -27.67
C ARG A 83 -16.62 -3.20 -27.52
N ASP A 84 -16.40 -2.27 -28.44
CA ASP A 84 -15.30 -1.31 -28.37
C ASP A 84 -15.43 -0.36 -27.19
N VAL A 85 -14.27 0.17 -26.77
CA VAL A 85 -14.15 1.18 -25.72
C VAL A 85 -14.49 2.54 -26.30
N LEU A 86 -15.44 3.23 -25.68
CA LEU A 86 -15.86 4.58 -26.03
C LEU A 86 -15.30 5.57 -25.00
N PHE A 87 -15.10 6.83 -25.38
CA PHE A 87 -14.50 7.84 -24.48
C PHE A 87 -15.20 7.96 -23.11
N ARG A 88 -16.54 7.83 -23.09
CA ARG A 88 -17.36 7.82 -21.86
C ARG A 88 -17.05 6.66 -20.91
N ASP A 89 -16.50 5.55 -21.41
CA ASP A 89 -16.18 4.39 -20.58
C ASP A 89 -15.03 4.70 -19.60
N PHE A 90 -14.07 5.56 -19.98
CA PHE A 90 -12.98 5.99 -19.09
C PHE A 90 -13.48 6.83 -17.89
N GLN A 91 -14.61 7.51 -18.03
CA GLN A 91 -15.22 8.32 -16.98
C GLN A 91 -16.15 7.50 -16.07
N THR A 92 -16.59 6.32 -16.52
CA THR A 92 -17.58 5.48 -15.84
C THR A 92 -17.06 4.97 -14.49
N ILE A 93 -17.91 5.04 -13.45
CA ILE A 93 -17.67 4.42 -12.14
C ILE A 93 -18.88 3.56 -11.79
N GLU A 94 -18.68 2.25 -11.64
CA GLU A 94 -19.70 1.35 -11.12
C GLU A 94 -19.51 1.21 -9.60
N THR A 95 -20.60 1.30 -8.81
CA THR A 95 -20.55 1.19 -7.35
C THR A 95 -21.50 0.10 -6.88
N VAL A 96 -20.96 -0.87 -6.14
CA VAL A 96 -21.71 -2.00 -5.55
C VAL A 96 -21.64 -1.90 -4.03
N GLN A 97 -22.73 -2.29 -3.35
CA GLN A 97 -22.79 -2.36 -1.89
C GLN A 97 -22.60 -3.81 -1.44
N PHE A 98 -21.78 -4.01 -0.41
CA PHE A 98 -21.49 -5.28 0.23
C PHE A 98 -21.84 -5.15 1.71
N PRO A 99 -23.14 -5.32 2.08
CA PRO A 99 -23.55 -5.44 3.47
C PRO A 99 -23.20 -6.84 3.99
N ALA A 100 -22.88 -6.95 5.28
CA ALA A 100 -22.52 -8.23 5.91
C ALA A 100 -23.60 -9.32 5.76
N SER A 101 -24.88 -8.92 5.74
CA SER A 101 -26.03 -9.79 5.49
C SER A 101 -26.14 -10.32 4.06
N GLY A 102 -25.35 -9.80 3.12
CA GLY A 102 -25.51 -10.04 1.69
C GLY A 102 -26.73 -9.34 1.07
N THR A 103 -26.89 -9.53 -0.24
CA THR A 103 -28.02 -9.06 -1.05
C THR A 103 -28.41 -10.13 -2.06
N LYS A 104 -29.32 -9.83 -3.00
CA LYS A 104 -29.64 -10.73 -4.13
C LYS A 104 -28.46 -10.95 -5.09
N THR A 105 -27.45 -10.07 -5.11
CA THR A 105 -26.33 -10.11 -6.06
C THR A 105 -24.96 -10.17 -5.39
N THR A 106 -24.85 -9.86 -4.10
CA THR A 106 -23.60 -9.95 -3.32
C THR A 106 -23.76 -10.97 -2.19
N PRO A 107 -22.79 -11.89 -1.98
CA PRO A 107 -22.89 -12.88 -0.92
C PRO A 107 -22.77 -12.24 0.47
N ALA A 108 -23.31 -12.91 1.48
CA ALA A 108 -23.09 -12.56 2.89
C ALA A 108 -21.64 -12.82 3.30
N HIS A 109 -21.12 -12.05 4.27
CA HIS A 109 -19.72 -12.12 4.70
C HIS A 109 -19.50 -11.61 6.13
N SER A 110 -18.39 -12.02 6.75
CA SER A 110 -18.00 -11.59 8.10
C SER A 110 -17.33 -10.21 8.19
N LEU A 111 -17.10 -9.53 7.06
CA LEU A 111 -16.53 -8.18 7.02
C LEU A 111 -17.59 -7.12 7.38
N SER A 112 -17.16 -5.95 7.87
CA SER A 112 -18.06 -4.79 8.01
C SER A 112 -18.64 -4.37 6.65
N ASP A 113 -19.84 -3.81 6.66
CA ASP A 113 -20.48 -3.21 5.48
C ASP A 113 -19.54 -2.25 4.74
N PHE A 114 -19.42 -2.44 3.42
CA PHE A 114 -18.59 -1.59 2.57
C PHE A 114 -19.22 -1.33 1.20
N ARG A 115 -18.72 -0.30 0.52
CA ARG A 115 -18.97 -0.06 -0.91
C ARG A 115 -17.72 -0.34 -1.70
N PHE A 116 -17.88 -1.00 -2.83
CA PHE A 116 -16.81 -1.24 -3.79
C PHE A 116 -17.08 -0.44 -5.06
N ARG A 117 -16.16 0.44 -5.43
CA ARG A 117 -16.22 1.20 -6.68
C ARG A 117 -15.22 0.62 -7.68
N THR A 118 -15.66 0.42 -8.91
CA THR A 118 -14.80 0.08 -10.05
C THR A 118 -14.77 1.23 -11.03
N TYR A 119 -13.58 1.69 -11.40
CA TYR A 119 -13.37 2.75 -12.38
C TYR A 119 -13.14 2.15 -13.77
N ALA A 120 -13.69 2.77 -14.79
CA ALA A 120 -13.53 2.42 -16.21
C ALA A 120 -13.62 0.90 -16.54
N PRO A 121 -14.66 0.18 -16.06
CA PRO A 121 -14.73 -1.28 -16.09
C PRO A 121 -14.60 -1.89 -17.50
N ILE A 122 -15.16 -1.23 -18.52
CA ILE A 122 -15.08 -1.68 -19.91
C ILE A 122 -13.67 -1.47 -20.50
N ALA A 123 -13.00 -0.37 -20.15
CA ALA A 123 -11.61 -0.14 -20.56
C ALA A 123 -10.66 -1.17 -19.93
N PHE A 124 -10.78 -1.44 -18.63
CA PHE A 124 -9.97 -2.48 -17.97
C PHE A 124 -10.29 -3.90 -18.43
N ARG A 125 -11.52 -4.19 -18.91
CA ARG A 125 -11.79 -5.45 -19.62
C ARG A 125 -11.04 -5.50 -20.96
N ASN A 126 -11.06 -4.42 -21.73
CA ASN A 126 -10.31 -4.34 -22.98
C ASN A 126 -8.79 -4.47 -22.77
N PHE A 127 -8.21 -3.81 -21.76
CA PHE A 127 -6.78 -3.92 -21.44
C PHE A 127 -6.38 -5.36 -21.13
N ARG A 128 -7.14 -6.06 -20.28
CA ARG A 128 -6.89 -7.48 -19.95
C ARG A 128 -6.95 -8.38 -21.19
N ASN A 129 -7.95 -8.18 -22.06
CA ASN A 129 -8.03 -8.89 -23.35
C ASN A 129 -6.81 -8.56 -24.25
N ARG A 130 -6.35 -7.31 -24.28
CA ARG A 130 -5.18 -6.87 -25.07
C ARG A 130 -3.88 -7.50 -24.60
N TYR A 131 -3.72 -7.69 -23.30
CA TYR A 131 -2.60 -8.43 -22.69
C TYR A 131 -2.74 -9.96 -22.79
N LYS A 132 -3.82 -10.47 -23.42
CA LYS A 132 -4.14 -11.90 -23.52
C LYS A 132 -4.24 -12.60 -22.16
N LEU A 133 -4.72 -11.88 -21.15
CA LEU A 133 -4.87 -12.39 -19.81
C LEU A 133 -6.09 -13.33 -19.73
N ASP A 134 -5.88 -14.59 -19.35
CA ASP A 134 -6.99 -15.46 -19.00
C ASP A 134 -7.66 -15.00 -17.71
N ILE A 135 -8.99 -14.98 -17.71
CA ILE A 135 -9.80 -14.43 -16.62
C ILE A 135 -9.94 -15.43 -15.47
N THR A 136 -9.86 -16.73 -15.77
CA THR A 136 -9.85 -17.82 -14.79
C THR A 136 -8.55 -17.79 -14.01
N ASP A 137 -7.41 -17.74 -14.70
CA ASP A 137 -6.08 -17.67 -14.08
C ASP A 137 -5.92 -16.39 -13.24
N PHE A 138 -6.36 -15.25 -13.78
CA PHE A 138 -6.38 -13.97 -13.07
C PHE A 138 -7.20 -14.01 -11.77
N LEU A 139 -8.39 -14.64 -11.79
CA LEU A 139 -9.20 -14.82 -10.58
C LEU A 139 -8.59 -15.85 -9.63
N ASN A 140 -7.98 -16.91 -10.14
CA ASN A 140 -7.30 -17.90 -9.31
C ASN A 140 -6.14 -17.25 -8.53
N SER A 141 -5.28 -16.52 -9.22
CA SER A 141 -4.16 -15.77 -8.66
C SER A 141 -4.60 -14.75 -7.59
N LEU A 142 -5.62 -13.93 -7.90
CA LEU A 142 -6.03 -12.81 -7.03
C LEU A 142 -7.02 -13.16 -5.93
N CYS A 143 -7.91 -14.13 -6.13
CA CYS A 143 -9.08 -14.33 -5.28
C CYS A 143 -9.11 -15.67 -4.54
N ASN A 144 -8.37 -16.70 -4.98
CA ASN A 144 -8.42 -18.04 -4.35
C ASN A 144 -7.37 -18.23 -3.24
N TYR A 145 -6.32 -17.40 -3.21
CA TYR A 145 -5.25 -17.49 -2.21
C TYR A 145 -5.13 -16.20 -1.38
N GLU A 146 -4.53 -16.28 -0.19
CA GLU A 146 -4.25 -15.09 0.61
C GLU A 146 -3.14 -14.26 -0.04
N LEU A 147 -3.32 -12.94 -0.19
CA LEU A 147 -2.30 -12.05 -0.75
C LEU A 147 -1.22 -11.76 0.29
N ARG A 148 0.05 -11.67 -0.13
CA ARG A 148 1.17 -11.34 0.77
C ARG A 148 1.31 -9.82 0.87
N GLU A 149 1.26 -9.24 2.07
CA GLU A 149 1.59 -7.81 2.28
C GLU A 149 3.12 -7.63 2.21
N LEU A 150 3.59 -6.72 1.35
CA LEU A 150 5.01 -6.35 1.29
C LEU A 150 5.34 -5.33 2.37
N SER A 151 6.33 -5.65 3.20
CA SER A 151 6.75 -4.87 4.38
C SER A 151 7.47 -3.56 4.05
N ASN A 152 7.79 -3.32 2.77
CA ASN A 152 8.48 -2.14 2.25
C ASN A 152 7.48 -1.17 1.59
N PRO A 153 6.76 -0.32 2.36
CA PRO A 153 5.97 0.74 1.76
C PRO A 153 6.91 1.70 1.03
N GLY A 154 6.67 1.93 -0.26
CA GLY A 154 7.35 2.99 -1.02
C GLY A 154 7.17 4.37 -0.36
N ALA A 155 7.92 5.38 -0.83
CA ALA A 155 8.04 6.69 -0.19
C ALA A 155 6.69 7.40 0.13
N SER A 156 5.62 7.06 -0.58
CA SER A 156 4.23 7.50 -0.37
C SER A 156 3.53 6.93 0.89
N GLY A 157 4.10 5.92 1.54
CA GLY A 157 3.45 5.17 2.63
C GLY A 157 2.34 4.23 2.15
N SER A 158 2.35 3.84 0.87
CA SER A 158 1.37 2.91 0.29
C SER A 158 1.48 1.49 0.87
N ILE A 159 0.35 0.78 0.99
CA ILE A 159 0.36 -0.68 1.11
C ILE A 159 0.63 -1.26 -0.27
N PHE A 160 1.40 -2.35 -0.32
CA PHE A 160 1.54 -3.22 -1.46
C PHE A 160 1.15 -4.64 -1.04
N TYR A 161 0.30 -5.29 -1.83
CA TYR A 161 0.07 -6.72 -1.77
C TYR A 161 0.58 -7.37 -3.06
N ILE A 162 1.04 -8.60 -2.97
CA ILE A 162 1.43 -9.44 -4.10
C ILE A 162 0.67 -10.77 -4.05
N THR A 163 0.34 -11.34 -5.21
CA THR A 163 -0.27 -12.67 -5.31
C THR A 163 0.73 -13.77 -4.91
N GLN A 164 0.27 -14.99 -4.67
CA GLN A 164 1.16 -16.09 -4.22
C GLN A 164 2.10 -16.60 -5.32
N ASP A 165 1.72 -16.40 -6.59
CA ASP A 165 2.47 -16.75 -7.80
C ASP A 165 3.39 -15.61 -8.29
N ASP A 166 3.50 -14.51 -7.54
CA ASP A 166 4.28 -13.30 -7.88
C ASP A 166 3.82 -12.56 -9.17
N GLU A 167 2.72 -12.95 -9.82
CA GLU A 167 2.26 -12.37 -11.10
C GLU A 167 1.69 -10.94 -10.98
N PHE A 168 0.96 -10.62 -9.90
CA PHE A 168 0.26 -9.34 -9.74
C PHE A 168 0.60 -8.58 -8.46
N ILE A 169 0.76 -7.27 -8.61
CA ILE A 169 0.89 -6.31 -7.52
C ILE A 169 -0.40 -5.50 -7.39
N ILE A 170 -0.89 -5.37 -6.17
CA ILE A 170 -1.92 -4.40 -5.79
C ILE A 170 -1.25 -3.33 -4.94
N LYS A 171 -1.29 -2.07 -5.37
CA LYS A 171 -0.84 -0.93 -4.55
C LYS A 171 -1.99 -0.02 -4.16
N THR A 172 -1.97 0.50 -2.94
CA THR A 172 -2.84 1.64 -2.60
C THR A 172 -2.33 2.90 -3.28
N VAL A 173 -3.22 3.64 -3.92
CA VAL A 173 -2.93 4.97 -4.49
C VAL A 173 -3.63 6.08 -3.70
N GLN A 174 -2.97 7.23 -3.61
CA GLN A 174 -3.51 8.43 -3.01
C GLN A 174 -4.62 9.04 -3.87
N HIS A 175 -5.33 10.04 -3.35
CA HIS A 175 -6.43 10.67 -4.08
C HIS A 175 -5.94 11.38 -5.36
N ARG A 176 -4.86 12.17 -5.27
CA ARG A 176 -4.34 12.94 -6.41
C ARG A 176 -3.82 12.01 -7.51
N GLU A 177 -3.09 10.97 -7.13
CA GLU A 177 -2.64 9.90 -8.04
C GLU A 177 -3.82 9.20 -8.73
N GLY A 178 -4.89 8.91 -7.98
CA GLY A 178 -6.09 8.28 -8.51
C GLY A 178 -6.86 9.15 -9.52
N GLU A 179 -6.95 10.47 -9.32
CA GLU A 179 -7.55 11.36 -10.34
C GLU A 179 -6.63 11.58 -11.54
N PHE A 180 -5.31 11.68 -11.32
CA PHE A 180 -4.33 11.72 -12.41
C PHE A 180 -4.41 10.47 -13.30
N LEU A 181 -4.44 9.28 -12.71
CA LEU A 181 -4.59 8.02 -13.45
C LEU A 181 -5.86 8.02 -14.32
N ARG A 182 -7.00 8.51 -13.79
CA ARG A 182 -8.25 8.60 -14.57
C ARG A 182 -8.14 9.54 -15.77
N ALA A 183 -7.45 10.67 -15.63
CA ALA A 183 -7.16 11.57 -16.74
C ALA A 183 -6.16 10.96 -17.75
N LEU A 184 -5.28 10.07 -17.29
CA LEU A 184 -4.30 9.36 -18.12
C LEU A 184 -4.94 8.22 -18.95
N LEU A 185 -6.00 7.55 -18.45
CA LEU A 185 -6.57 6.35 -19.09
C LEU A 185 -6.84 6.44 -20.61
N PRO A 186 -7.40 7.54 -21.17
CA PRO A 186 -7.62 7.64 -22.62
C PRO A 186 -6.31 7.65 -23.41
N HIS A 187 -5.31 8.40 -22.93
CA HIS A 187 -3.98 8.49 -23.54
C HIS A 187 -3.21 7.17 -23.43
N TYR A 188 -3.34 6.50 -22.28
CA TYR A 188 -2.78 5.17 -22.06
C TYR A 188 -3.38 4.13 -23.03
N PHE A 189 -4.71 4.15 -23.24
CA PHE A 189 -5.36 3.32 -24.24
C PHE A 189 -4.84 3.59 -25.66
N MET A 190 -4.70 4.87 -26.07
CA MET A 190 -4.12 5.22 -27.37
C MET A 190 -2.71 4.64 -27.53
N ASN A 191 -1.86 4.75 -26.51
CA ASN A 191 -0.52 4.16 -26.51
C ASN A 191 -0.57 2.62 -26.66
N LEU A 192 -1.47 1.90 -25.98
CA LEU A 192 -1.63 0.44 -26.14
C LEU A 192 -2.07 0.01 -27.54
N MET A 193 -2.85 0.86 -28.22
CA MET A 193 -3.32 0.60 -29.59
C MET A 193 -2.22 0.89 -30.62
N GLN A 194 -1.40 1.93 -30.41
CA GLN A 194 -0.34 2.35 -31.32
C GLN A 194 0.99 1.62 -31.10
N HIS A 195 1.28 1.19 -29.86
CA HIS A 195 2.57 0.61 -29.47
C HIS A 195 2.35 -0.74 -28.72
N PRO A 196 2.17 -1.85 -29.47
CA PRO A 196 1.90 -3.18 -28.90
C PRO A 196 2.95 -3.71 -27.91
N CYS A 197 4.19 -3.21 -28.01
CA CYS A 197 5.35 -3.63 -27.20
C CYS A 197 5.81 -2.52 -26.23
N THR A 198 4.87 -1.72 -25.72
CA THR A 198 5.19 -0.65 -24.76
C THR A 198 5.75 -1.19 -23.43
N LEU A 199 6.66 -0.43 -22.82
CA LEU A 199 7.24 -0.71 -21.49
C LEU A 199 6.49 -0.02 -20.35
N LEU A 200 5.33 0.59 -20.63
CA LEU A 200 4.48 1.16 -19.57
C LEU A 200 3.91 0.05 -18.67
N PRO A 201 3.69 0.30 -17.36
CA PRO A 201 3.09 -0.67 -16.45
C PRO A 201 1.73 -1.15 -16.95
N LYS A 202 1.49 -2.46 -16.95
CA LYS A 202 0.23 -3.04 -17.43
C LYS A 202 -0.83 -2.95 -16.34
N TYR A 203 -1.78 -2.02 -16.47
CA TYR A 203 -2.87 -1.89 -15.50
C TYR A 203 -4.03 -2.84 -15.82
N HIS A 204 -4.41 -3.68 -14.85
CA HIS A 204 -5.47 -4.70 -14.99
C HIS A 204 -6.79 -4.30 -14.33
N GLY A 205 -6.76 -3.36 -13.37
CA GLY A 205 -7.96 -2.83 -12.72
C GLY A 205 -7.68 -1.63 -11.83
N PHE A 206 -8.68 -0.76 -11.67
CA PHE A 206 -8.63 0.37 -10.75
C PHE A 206 -9.89 0.43 -9.90
N TYR A 207 -9.71 0.35 -8.58
CA TYR A 207 -10.78 0.09 -7.61
C TYR A 207 -10.75 1.05 -6.42
N CYS A 208 -11.87 1.18 -5.71
CA CYS A 208 -11.91 1.83 -4.40
C CYS A 208 -12.81 1.06 -3.42
N TYR A 209 -12.23 0.58 -2.32
CA TYR A 209 -12.95 0.17 -1.12
C TYR A 209 -13.37 1.44 -0.36
N GLN A 210 -14.63 1.48 0.08
CA GLN A 210 -15.18 2.59 0.84
C GLN A 210 -16.05 2.06 1.99
N ALA A 211 -15.44 1.99 3.18
CA ALA A 211 -16.14 1.90 4.46
C ALA A 211 -16.16 3.31 5.11
N SER A 212 -15.79 3.44 6.39
CA SER A 212 -15.63 4.73 7.10
C SER A 212 -14.64 5.68 6.42
N HIS A 213 -13.67 5.13 5.69
CA HIS A 213 -12.73 5.87 4.86
C HIS A 213 -12.61 5.24 3.47
N SER A 214 -12.36 6.08 2.45
CA SER A 214 -12.11 5.62 1.08
C SER A 214 -10.64 5.28 0.86
N MET A 215 -10.38 4.13 0.23
CA MET A 215 -9.06 3.60 -0.10
C MET A 215 -9.07 3.13 -1.55
N ARG A 216 -8.18 3.68 -2.38
CA ARG A 216 -8.08 3.37 -3.80
C ARG A 216 -6.93 2.40 -4.04
N PHE A 217 -7.13 1.46 -4.96
CA PHE A 217 -6.21 0.39 -5.30
C PHE A 217 -6.00 0.35 -6.80
N LEU A 218 -4.74 0.34 -7.22
CA LEU A 218 -4.33 0.06 -8.58
C LEU A 218 -3.75 -1.35 -8.63
N LEU A 219 -4.23 -2.13 -9.59
CA LEU A 219 -3.78 -3.49 -9.86
C LEU A 219 -2.95 -3.49 -11.14
N GLU A 220 -1.72 -3.96 -11.04
CA GLU A 220 -0.70 -3.99 -12.09
C GLU A 220 0.06 -5.33 -12.05
N CYS A 221 0.66 -5.76 -13.15
CA CYS A 221 1.66 -6.83 -13.15
C CYS A 221 3.08 -6.24 -13.13
N PHE A 222 4.09 -7.10 -12.98
CA PHE A 222 5.49 -6.76 -13.23
C PHE A 222 5.79 -6.52 -14.73
#